data_AF-A0A8J2WWR2-F1
#
_entry.id   AF-A0A8J2WWR2-F1
#
_cell.length_a   1.000
_cell.length_b   1.000
_cell.length_c   1.000
_cell.angle_alpha   90.00
_cell.angle_beta   90.00
_cell.angle_gamma   90.00
#
_symmetry.space_group_name_H-M   'P 1'
#
loop_
_entity.id
_entity.type
_entity.pdbx_description
1 polymer ?
#
loop_
_entity_poly.entity_id
_entity_poly.type
_entity_poly.pdbx_seq_one_letter_code
_entity_poly.pdbx_strand_id
1 'polypeptide(L)'
;MQFTPQQLAGGSSYMCKTKVGNWLEDMCLQEEKLSEFARNRDEGSSLMYNVMGKRNLYHTKVPLAPRAGSTIRFGDVIMLGHPSTGGVLGVDLTEPCLDANRDQKLVTAAMPGVEPEHCARYSYILEPTDSATQLGDDLHFGEPVFLRCHDLLVLDEALGATRPPFYLASQLKNDRNGSRVSNQQTVFATDKRSMAAAWTFEKISANTGVVRQLSGGEAVPCGTGLNGPTVVVQHKTTRTALAASVKNWDSTDFGRELEVTCHNHLGQNKVNALVSEMAGKTTGQTNVRLEKSPNFWCVIGDVEGAEQPPQPELPGMLNADQMVALLQERVAAIEGAGERLVALAEAAPGSNIDREDVAYELADIGLGFDPDATKTLLDAFDEGDGMIPINHFLDAALAQVAE
;
A
#
# COMPACT_ATOMS: atom_id res chain seq x y z
N MET A 1 43.01 -12.90 6.83
CA MET A 1 43.66 -11.58 6.70
C MET A 1 44.91 -11.57 7.56
N GLN A 2 46.09 -11.60 6.96
CA GLN A 2 47.37 -11.45 7.67
C GLN A 2 47.80 -9.99 7.54
N PHE A 3 47.65 -9.21 8.61
CA PHE A 3 48.19 -7.86 8.67
C PHE A 3 49.71 -7.91 8.62
N THR A 4 50.31 -7.00 7.86
CA THR A 4 51.77 -6.87 7.84
C THR A 4 52.30 -6.45 9.22
N PRO A 5 53.55 -6.81 9.58
CA PRO A 5 54.16 -6.36 10.83
C PRO A 5 54.15 -4.83 11.00
N GLN A 6 54.19 -4.08 9.90
CA GLN A 6 54.08 -2.60 9.89
C GLN A 6 52.67 -2.09 10.21
N GLN A 7 51.62 -2.79 9.77
CA GLN A 7 50.23 -2.46 10.15
C GLN A 7 49.96 -2.81 11.62
N LEU A 8 50.52 -3.92 12.12
CA LEU A 8 50.41 -4.33 13.53
C LEU A 8 51.18 -3.42 14.49
N ALA A 9 52.28 -2.81 14.03
CA ALA A 9 53.09 -1.88 14.80
C ALA A 9 52.57 -0.42 14.78
N GLY A 10 51.43 -0.16 14.14
CA GLY A 10 50.83 1.19 14.09
C GLY A 10 51.56 2.18 13.17
N GLY A 11 52.21 1.68 12.10
CA GLY A 11 52.84 2.54 11.09
C GLY A 11 51.83 3.38 10.28
N SER A 12 52.33 4.41 9.58
CA SER A 12 51.51 5.27 8.72
C SER A 12 50.76 4.47 7.64
N SER A 13 49.47 4.73 7.47
CA SER A 13 48.66 4.15 6.39
C SER A 13 48.92 4.87 5.07
N TYR A 14 48.98 4.12 3.97
CA TYR A 14 49.14 4.64 2.61
C TYR A 14 47.96 4.20 1.74
N MET A 15 47.68 4.92 0.65
CA MET A 15 46.66 4.50 -0.34
C MET A 15 47.17 3.32 -1.17
N CYS A 16 46.27 2.53 -1.75
CA CYS A 16 46.57 1.39 -2.65
C CYS A 16 47.45 1.76 -3.86
N LYS A 17 47.48 3.04 -4.25
CA LYS A 17 48.36 3.57 -5.32
C LYS A 17 49.84 3.62 -4.92
N THR A 18 50.13 3.68 -3.62
CA THR A 18 51.49 3.67 -3.08
C THR A 18 51.89 2.24 -2.78
N LYS A 19 52.95 1.74 -3.43
CA LYS A 19 53.38 0.33 -3.36
C LYS A 19 54.07 -0.01 -2.02
N VAL A 20 53.36 0.13 -0.91
CA VAL A 20 53.83 -0.08 0.47
C VAL A 20 52.86 -1.03 1.18
N GLY A 21 53.38 -1.99 1.94
CA GLY A 21 52.56 -2.98 2.65
C GLY A 21 51.78 -3.88 1.69
N ASN A 22 50.52 -4.17 2.02
CA ASN A 22 49.61 -5.01 1.22
C ASN A 22 48.90 -4.25 0.09
N TRP A 23 49.58 -3.28 -0.52
CA TRP A 23 49.02 -2.43 -1.58
C TRP A 23 48.37 -3.20 -2.74
N LEU A 24 48.89 -4.39 -3.07
CA LEU A 24 48.34 -5.24 -4.12
C LEU A 24 46.99 -5.85 -3.71
N GLU A 25 46.85 -6.30 -2.46
CA GLU A 25 45.58 -6.80 -1.93
C GLU A 25 44.54 -5.67 -1.90
N ASP A 26 44.93 -4.47 -1.46
CA ASP A 26 44.06 -3.30 -1.45
C ASP A 26 43.62 -2.88 -2.87
N MET A 27 44.52 -3.00 -3.85
CA MET A 27 44.22 -2.72 -5.27
C MET A 27 43.26 -3.76 -5.85
N CYS A 28 43.52 -5.06 -5.65
CA CYS A 28 42.64 -6.13 -6.11
C CYS A 28 41.24 -6.03 -5.48
N LEU A 29 41.16 -5.72 -4.19
CA LEU A 29 39.88 -5.52 -3.49
C LEU A 29 39.11 -4.32 -4.05
N GLN A 30 39.81 -3.24 -4.44
CA GLN A 30 39.18 -2.11 -5.08
C GLN A 30 38.68 -2.44 -6.50
N GLU A 31 39.44 -3.22 -7.27
CA GLU A 31 39.03 -3.70 -8.59
C GLU A 31 37.81 -4.63 -8.50
N GLU A 32 37.78 -5.54 -7.52
CA GLU A 32 36.66 -6.44 -7.29
C GLU A 32 35.38 -5.68 -6.88
N LYS A 33 35.49 -4.65 -6.05
CA LYS A 33 34.36 -3.77 -5.74
C LYS A 33 33.81 -3.04 -6.97
N LEU A 34 34.70 -2.61 -7.87
CA LEU A 34 34.30 -1.94 -9.10
C LEU A 34 33.68 -2.92 -10.11
N SER A 35 34.19 -4.15 -10.20
CA SER A 35 33.62 -5.18 -11.06
C SER A 35 32.25 -5.66 -10.54
N GLU A 36 32.09 -5.83 -9.23
CA GLU A 36 30.80 -6.14 -8.60
C GLU A 36 29.80 -5.00 -8.84
N PHE A 37 30.22 -3.74 -8.66
CA PHE A 37 29.37 -2.60 -8.97
C PHE A 37 28.97 -2.55 -10.44
N ALA A 38 29.90 -2.82 -11.37
CA ALA A 38 29.61 -2.86 -12.80
C ALA A 38 28.61 -3.99 -13.13
N ARG A 39 28.81 -5.19 -12.56
CA ARG A 39 27.89 -6.31 -12.71
C ARG A 39 26.48 -5.96 -12.19
N ASN A 40 26.36 -5.45 -10.96
CA ASN A 40 25.07 -5.10 -10.37
C ASN A 40 24.39 -3.93 -11.12
N ARG A 41 25.17 -3.05 -11.75
CA ARG A 41 24.66 -1.98 -12.62
C ARG A 41 24.12 -2.56 -13.93
N ASP A 42 24.86 -3.46 -14.57
CA ASP A 42 24.50 -4.05 -15.85
C ASP A 42 23.32 -5.04 -15.70
N GLU A 43 23.20 -5.71 -14.55
CA GLU A 43 22.04 -6.53 -14.16
C GLU A 43 20.82 -5.70 -13.69
N GLY A 44 20.99 -4.39 -13.48
CA GLY A 44 19.94 -3.52 -12.95
C GLY A 44 19.57 -3.75 -11.47
N SER A 45 20.30 -4.63 -10.76
CA SER A 45 20.04 -5.03 -9.38
C SER A 45 20.58 -4.06 -8.32
N SER A 46 21.24 -2.97 -8.74
CA SER A 46 21.73 -1.95 -7.82
C SER A 46 20.59 -1.26 -7.06
N LEU A 47 20.77 -1.11 -5.74
CA LEU A 47 19.84 -0.41 -4.84
C LEU A 47 19.41 0.95 -5.39
N MET A 48 20.31 1.66 -6.08
CA MET A 48 20.02 2.96 -6.69
C MET A 48 18.94 2.87 -7.76
N TYR A 49 19.00 1.87 -8.66
CA TYR A 49 17.99 1.70 -9.71
C TYR A 49 16.65 1.27 -9.12
N ASN A 50 16.66 0.40 -8.10
CA ASN A 50 15.42 0.00 -7.42
C ASN A 50 14.72 1.19 -6.76
N VAL A 51 15.48 2.04 -6.05
CA VAL A 51 14.93 3.25 -5.41
C VAL A 51 14.46 4.27 -6.44
N MET A 52 15.23 4.50 -7.52
CA MET A 52 14.82 5.42 -8.59
C MET A 52 13.60 4.90 -9.36
N GLY A 53 13.55 3.61 -9.67
CA GLY A 53 12.42 2.95 -10.34
C GLY A 53 11.15 3.05 -9.50
N LYS A 54 11.23 2.67 -8.22
CA LYS A 54 10.16 2.87 -7.24
C LYS A 54 9.69 4.33 -7.23
N ARG A 55 10.61 5.28 -7.10
CA ARG A 55 10.25 6.71 -7.04
C ARG A 55 9.55 7.17 -8.32
N ASN A 56 10.03 6.75 -9.49
CA ASN A 56 9.42 7.11 -10.77
C ASN A 56 8.00 6.54 -10.92
N LEU A 57 7.81 5.25 -10.57
CA LEU A 57 6.49 4.62 -10.59
C LEU A 57 5.51 5.36 -9.68
N TYR A 58 5.91 5.62 -8.43
CA TYR A 58 5.06 6.27 -7.44
C TYR A 58 4.74 7.74 -7.79
N HIS A 59 5.65 8.43 -8.48
CA HIS A 59 5.45 9.80 -8.99
C HIS A 59 4.81 9.85 -10.38
N THR A 60 4.40 8.72 -10.96
CA THR A 60 3.68 8.71 -12.23
C THR A 60 2.38 9.48 -12.08
N LYS A 61 2.16 10.44 -12.99
CA LYS A 61 1.00 11.32 -12.93
C LYS A 61 -0.26 10.57 -13.30
N VAL A 62 -1.35 10.83 -12.57
CA VAL A 62 -2.65 10.19 -12.79
C VAL A 62 -3.76 11.23 -12.88
N PRO A 63 -4.78 11.01 -13.71
CA PRO A 63 -5.93 11.90 -13.75
C PRO A 63 -6.71 11.77 -12.44
N LEU A 64 -7.15 12.91 -11.90
CA LEU A 64 -8.08 12.93 -10.77
C LEU A 64 -9.51 13.10 -11.28
N ALA A 65 -10.48 12.88 -10.39
CA ALA A 65 -11.89 13.09 -10.69
C ALA A 65 -12.15 14.46 -11.35
N PRO A 66 -12.68 14.50 -12.59
CA PRO A 66 -13.02 15.75 -13.27
C PRO A 66 -14.23 16.40 -12.59
N ARG A 67 -14.03 17.60 -12.06
CA ARG A 67 -14.96 18.29 -11.16
C ARG A 67 -16.11 18.99 -11.89
N ALA A 68 -16.90 18.26 -12.67
CA ALA A 68 -18.13 18.81 -13.24
C ALA A 68 -19.25 19.08 -12.20
N GLY A 69 -19.04 18.74 -10.92
CA GLY A 69 -20.12 18.76 -9.91
C GLY A 69 -19.78 19.18 -8.47
N SER A 70 -18.54 19.60 -8.16
CA SER A 70 -18.08 19.95 -6.79
C SER A 70 -18.18 18.85 -5.72
N THR A 71 -18.64 17.65 -6.07
CA THR A 71 -18.81 16.48 -5.18
C THR A 71 -18.03 15.29 -5.71
N ILE A 72 -17.83 14.27 -4.88
CA ILE A 72 -17.16 13.01 -5.25
C ILE A 72 -18.14 11.86 -5.44
N ARG A 73 -17.78 10.93 -6.32
CA ARG A 73 -18.56 9.75 -6.67
C ARG A 73 -17.78 8.46 -6.47
N PHE A 74 -18.47 7.34 -6.34
CA PHE A 74 -17.81 6.04 -6.37
C PHE A 74 -17.16 5.79 -7.74
N GLY A 75 -15.93 5.28 -7.75
CA GLY A 75 -15.08 5.13 -8.93
C GLY A 75 -14.13 6.30 -9.17
N ASP A 76 -14.34 7.45 -8.51
CA ASP A 76 -13.47 8.61 -8.66
C ASP A 76 -12.08 8.37 -8.04
N VAL A 77 -11.07 8.93 -8.70
CA VAL A 77 -9.70 9.03 -8.18
C VAL A 77 -9.55 10.35 -7.43
N ILE A 78 -9.25 10.30 -6.14
CA ILE A 78 -9.09 11.47 -5.26
C ILE A 78 -7.74 11.47 -4.56
N MET A 79 -7.35 12.62 -4.02
CA MET A 79 -6.26 12.74 -3.06
C MET A 79 -6.81 13.29 -1.72
N LEU A 80 -6.15 12.95 -0.61
CA LEU A 80 -6.48 13.50 0.71
C LEU A 80 -5.38 14.43 1.19
N GLY A 81 -5.66 15.72 1.17
CA GLY A 81 -4.76 16.76 1.65
C GLY A 81 -4.99 17.08 3.12
N HIS A 82 -3.91 17.33 3.87
CA HIS A 82 -3.97 17.74 5.26
C HIS A 82 -3.65 19.24 5.38
N PRO A 83 -4.67 20.12 5.41
CA PRO A 83 -4.50 21.57 5.31
C PRO A 83 -3.64 22.18 6.41
N SER A 84 -3.66 21.62 7.63
CA SER A 84 -2.95 22.21 8.76
C SER A 84 -1.43 22.05 8.69
N THR A 85 -0.96 21.05 7.94
CA THR A 85 0.49 20.83 7.72
C THR A 85 0.89 21.06 6.27
N GLY A 86 -0.07 21.07 5.35
CA GLY A 86 0.20 21.04 3.91
C GLY A 86 0.66 19.66 3.41
N GLY A 87 0.42 18.61 4.19
CA GLY A 87 0.76 17.25 3.81
C GLY A 87 -0.29 16.60 2.91
N VAL A 88 0.03 15.47 2.30
CA VAL A 88 -0.88 14.66 1.49
C VAL A 88 -0.76 13.21 1.92
N LEU A 89 -1.89 12.53 2.08
CA LEU A 89 -1.90 11.11 2.40
C LEU A 89 -1.25 10.32 1.25
N GLY A 90 -0.17 9.61 1.55
CA GLY A 90 0.56 8.77 0.62
C GLY A 90 0.72 7.36 1.15
N VAL A 91 0.86 6.42 0.22
CA VAL A 91 1.12 5.02 0.53
C VAL A 91 2.49 4.60 0.02
N ASP A 92 3.11 3.64 0.68
CA ASP A 92 4.26 2.89 0.19
C ASP A 92 3.97 1.40 0.32
N LEU A 93 3.66 0.74 -0.80
CA LEU A 93 3.35 -0.69 -0.84
C LEU A 93 4.59 -1.59 -0.71
N THR A 94 5.79 -1.02 -0.78
CA THR A 94 7.04 -1.78 -0.65
C THR A 94 7.57 -1.78 0.78
N GLU A 95 7.26 -0.75 1.58
CA GLU A 95 7.67 -0.65 2.97
C GLU A 95 6.59 -1.21 3.91
N PRO A 96 6.92 -2.17 4.81
CA PRO A 96 5.98 -2.64 5.81
C PRO A 96 5.69 -1.55 6.86
N CYS A 97 4.42 -1.43 7.27
CA CYS A 97 3.99 -0.50 8.32
C CYS A 97 4.57 -0.87 9.67
N LEU A 98 4.68 -2.17 9.98
CA LEU A 98 5.33 -2.69 11.17
C LEU A 98 6.13 -3.93 10.78
N ASP A 99 7.36 -4.05 11.29
CA ASP A 99 8.23 -5.20 10.98
C ASP A 99 7.59 -6.54 11.34
N ALA A 100 6.73 -6.55 12.37
CA ALA A 100 6.02 -7.73 12.85
C ALA A 100 4.83 -8.14 11.94
N ASN A 101 4.39 -7.28 11.01
CA ASN A 101 3.27 -7.56 10.11
C ASN A 101 3.56 -7.01 8.72
N ARG A 102 4.26 -7.80 7.89
CA ARG A 102 4.74 -7.42 6.55
C ARG A 102 3.63 -7.24 5.51
N ASP A 103 2.44 -7.76 5.78
CA ASP A 103 1.26 -7.63 4.91
C ASP A 103 0.66 -6.23 4.99
N GLN A 104 0.88 -5.53 6.11
CA GLN A 104 0.45 -4.17 6.32
C GLN A 104 1.49 -3.22 5.74
N LYS A 105 1.12 -2.41 4.75
CA LYS A 105 2.02 -1.48 4.08
C LYS A 105 1.95 -0.07 4.65
N LEU A 106 3.05 0.66 4.57
CA LEU A 106 3.19 1.94 5.24
C LEU A 106 2.31 3.01 4.58
N VAL A 107 1.68 3.84 5.43
CA VAL A 107 0.92 5.03 5.02
C VAL A 107 1.43 6.21 5.82
N THR A 108 1.75 7.29 5.11
CA THR A 108 2.30 8.53 5.70
C THR A 108 1.61 9.75 5.12
N ALA A 109 1.85 10.91 5.71
CA ALA A 109 1.49 12.19 5.14
C ALA A 109 2.76 12.85 4.59
N ALA A 110 2.93 12.76 3.28
CA ALA A 110 4.05 13.34 2.56
C ALA A 110 3.95 14.86 2.57
N MET A 111 5.09 15.54 2.64
CA MET A 111 5.17 16.99 2.67
C MET A 111 5.75 17.50 1.34
N PRO A 112 4.93 17.71 0.29
CA PRO A 112 5.41 18.05 -1.04
C PRO A 112 6.12 19.42 -1.11
N GLY A 113 5.97 20.27 -0.08
CA GLY A 113 6.59 21.61 0.01
C GLY A 113 5.96 22.66 -0.92
N VAL A 114 5.34 22.23 -2.01
CA VAL A 114 4.57 23.00 -2.99
C VAL A 114 3.16 22.40 -3.09
N GLU A 115 2.31 22.88 -4.00
CA GLU A 115 1.04 22.23 -4.32
C GLU A 115 1.23 20.74 -4.63
N PRO A 116 0.31 19.89 -4.16
CA PRO A 116 0.47 18.45 -4.24
C PRO A 116 0.28 17.96 -5.67
N GLU A 117 1.32 17.35 -6.25
CA GLU A 117 1.25 16.77 -7.58
C GLU A 117 0.29 15.56 -7.60
N HIS A 118 -0.50 15.44 -8.66
CA HIS A 118 -1.41 14.32 -8.87
C HIS A 118 -0.60 13.11 -9.32
N CYS A 119 -0.27 12.19 -8.41
CA CYS A 119 0.48 10.98 -8.73
C CYS A 119 -0.08 9.73 -8.05
N ALA A 120 0.25 8.57 -8.61
CA ALA A 120 -0.25 7.27 -8.16
C ALA A 120 -0.11 7.05 -6.64
N ARG A 121 1.00 7.53 -6.03
CA ARG A 121 1.27 7.43 -4.60
C ARG A 121 0.21 8.08 -3.69
N TYR A 122 -0.36 9.19 -4.13
CA TYR A 122 -1.28 10.00 -3.32
C TYR A 122 -2.75 9.78 -3.70
N SER A 123 -2.98 8.97 -4.73
CA SER A 123 -4.29 8.77 -5.34
C SER A 123 -5.00 7.53 -4.81
N TYR A 124 -6.26 7.73 -4.46
CA TYR A 124 -7.15 6.69 -3.96
C TYR A 124 -8.43 6.64 -4.80
N ILE A 125 -8.84 5.42 -5.16
CA ILE A 125 -10.07 5.14 -5.88
C ILE A 125 -11.17 4.82 -4.86
N LEU A 126 -12.32 5.48 -5.00
CA LEU A 126 -13.46 5.31 -4.11
C LEU A 126 -14.26 4.08 -4.50
N GLU A 127 -14.31 3.07 -3.63
CA GLU A 127 -15.08 1.84 -3.88
C GLU A 127 -16.25 1.66 -2.91
N PRO A 128 -17.43 1.23 -3.41
CA PRO A 128 -18.55 0.85 -2.55
C PRO A 128 -18.19 -0.26 -1.57
N THR A 129 -18.75 -0.18 -0.36
CA THR A 129 -18.58 -1.24 0.65
C THR A 129 -19.65 -2.34 0.56
N ASP A 130 -20.78 -2.03 -0.06
CA ASP A 130 -21.87 -2.97 -0.33
C ASP A 130 -22.10 -3.13 -1.84
N SER A 131 -23.01 -4.04 -2.20
CA SER A 131 -23.41 -4.29 -3.59
C SER A 131 -24.60 -3.45 -4.05
N ALA A 132 -25.16 -2.62 -3.16
CA ALA A 132 -26.34 -1.80 -3.48
C ALA A 132 -25.92 -0.52 -4.18
N THR A 133 -24.80 0.07 -3.76
CA THR A 133 -24.24 1.27 -4.36
C THR A 133 -23.43 0.95 -5.60
N GLN A 134 -23.62 1.72 -6.67
CA GLN A 134 -22.97 1.52 -7.96
C GLN A 134 -21.83 2.52 -8.18
N LEU A 135 -20.91 2.16 -9.06
CA LEU A 135 -19.90 3.11 -9.54
C LEU A 135 -20.60 4.26 -10.28
N GLY A 136 -20.19 5.49 -9.99
CA GLY A 136 -20.79 6.72 -10.51
C GLY A 136 -21.82 7.36 -9.58
N ASP A 137 -22.29 6.66 -8.55
CA ASP A 137 -23.19 7.25 -7.55
C ASP A 137 -22.43 8.30 -6.70
N ASP A 138 -23.12 9.38 -6.30
CA ASP A 138 -22.54 10.39 -5.40
C ASP A 138 -22.31 9.77 -4.02
N LEU A 139 -21.12 10.00 -3.45
CA LEU A 139 -20.81 9.56 -2.09
C LEU A 139 -21.33 10.58 -1.08
N HIS A 140 -22.13 10.13 -0.11
CA HIS A 140 -22.73 11.00 0.90
C HIS A 140 -22.01 10.96 2.25
N PHE A 141 -22.14 12.01 3.05
CA PHE A 141 -21.62 12.03 4.41
C PHE A 141 -22.23 10.90 5.26
N GLY A 142 -21.35 10.22 6.02
CA GLY A 142 -21.69 9.05 6.84
C GLY A 142 -21.80 7.74 6.05
N GLU A 143 -21.77 7.79 4.71
CA GLU A 143 -21.81 6.59 3.87
C GLU A 143 -20.44 5.87 3.87
N PRO A 144 -20.44 4.54 4.01
CA PRO A 144 -19.20 3.77 4.09
C PRO A 144 -18.56 3.52 2.73
N VAL A 145 -17.27 3.80 2.64
CA VAL A 145 -16.46 3.71 1.43
C VAL A 145 -15.12 3.02 1.69
N PHE A 146 -14.62 2.29 0.70
CA PHE A 146 -13.25 1.80 0.67
C PHE A 146 -12.37 2.78 -0.11
N LEU A 147 -11.20 3.08 0.45
CA LEU A 147 -10.18 3.92 -0.20
C LEU A 147 -9.11 3.00 -0.78
N ARG A 148 -9.27 2.62 -2.05
CA ARG A 148 -8.37 1.71 -2.75
C ARG A 148 -7.16 2.47 -3.28
N CYS A 149 -5.96 1.95 -3.09
CA CYS A 149 -4.75 2.50 -3.70
C CYS A 149 -4.80 2.39 -5.24
N HIS A 150 -4.15 3.31 -5.94
CA HIS A 150 -4.17 3.34 -7.41
C HIS A 150 -3.52 2.09 -8.04
N ASP A 151 -4.10 1.57 -9.13
CA ASP A 151 -3.69 0.31 -9.78
C ASP A 151 -2.26 0.30 -10.34
N LEU A 152 -1.74 1.46 -10.74
CA LEU A 152 -0.31 1.60 -11.13
C LEU A 152 0.66 1.08 -10.06
N LEU A 153 0.31 1.17 -8.77
CA LEU A 153 1.21 0.74 -7.70
C LEU A 153 1.29 -0.79 -7.54
N VAL A 154 0.36 -1.50 -8.16
CA VAL A 154 0.26 -2.97 -8.15
C VAL A 154 0.46 -3.57 -9.55
N LEU A 155 0.88 -2.76 -10.53
CA LEU A 155 1.20 -3.24 -11.86
C LEU A 155 2.45 -4.15 -11.82
N ASP A 156 2.31 -5.35 -12.34
CA ASP A 156 3.41 -6.28 -12.56
C ASP A 156 3.69 -6.39 -14.05
N GLU A 157 4.74 -5.71 -14.51
CA GLU A 157 5.14 -5.71 -15.92
C GLU A 157 5.60 -7.10 -16.39
N ALA A 158 6.13 -7.94 -15.49
CA ALA A 158 6.61 -9.28 -15.83
C ALA A 158 5.45 -10.26 -16.05
N LEU A 159 4.38 -10.11 -15.29
CA LEU A 159 3.15 -10.90 -15.45
C LEU A 159 2.17 -10.27 -16.45
N GLY A 160 2.40 -9.03 -16.87
CA GLY A 160 1.49 -8.29 -17.76
C GLY A 160 0.10 -8.07 -17.15
N ALA A 161 0.01 -8.00 -15.82
CA ALA A 161 -1.23 -7.97 -15.05
C ALA A 161 -1.10 -7.10 -13.80
N THR A 162 -2.21 -6.67 -13.23
CA THR A 162 -2.23 -5.97 -11.93
C THR A 162 -2.42 -6.96 -10.79
N ARG A 163 -1.61 -6.86 -9.74
CA ARG A 163 -1.75 -7.66 -8.52
C ARG A 163 -3.03 -7.26 -7.75
N PRO A 164 -3.47 -8.06 -6.77
CA PRO A 164 -4.61 -7.70 -5.93
C PRO A 164 -4.48 -6.29 -5.34
N PRO A 165 -5.58 -5.52 -5.33
CA PRO A 165 -5.53 -4.13 -4.92
C PRO A 165 -5.32 -3.98 -3.42
N PHE A 166 -4.66 -2.89 -3.03
CA PHE A 166 -4.50 -2.50 -1.64
C PHE A 166 -5.54 -1.46 -1.24
N TYR A 167 -5.95 -1.49 0.03
CA TYR A 167 -6.94 -0.61 0.61
C TYR A 167 -6.40 0.07 1.87
N LEU A 168 -6.71 1.34 2.06
CA LEU A 168 -6.43 2.04 3.31
C LEU A 168 -7.23 1.40 4.44
N ALA A 169 -6.57 1.02 5.51
CA ALA A 169 -7.16 0.32 6.64
C ALA A 169 -6.60 0.80 7.98
N SER A 170 -7.34 0.45 9.03
CA SER A 170 -6.91 0.64 10.40
C SER A 170 -7.44 -0.47 11.30
N GLN A 171 -6.72 -0.75 12.38
CA GLN A 171 -7.09 -1.78 13.35
C GLN A 171 -7.02 -1.19 14.75
N LEU A 172 -7.83 -1.70 15.67
CA LEU A 172 -7.81 -1.23 17.06
C LEU A 172 -6.40 -1.37 17.65
N LYS A 173 -5.95 -0.32 18.35
CA LYS A 173 -4.67 -0.34 19.05
C LYS A 173 -4.66 -1.45 20.10
N ASN A 174 -3.62 -2.26 20.11
CA ASN A 174 -3.32 -3.21 21.18
C ASN A 174 -1.83 -3.16 21.52
N ASP A 175 -1.38 -3.97 22.47
CA ASP A 175 0.02 -3.96 22.93
C ASP A 175 1.05 -4.32 21.85
N ARG A 176 0.61 -4.98 20.76
CA ARG A 176 1.44 -5.41 19.63
C ARG A 176 1.25 -4.54 18.39
N ASN A 177 0.13 -3.82 18.29
CA ASN A 177 -0.30 -3.06 17.13
C ASN A 177 -0.51 -1.59 17.55
N GLY A 178 0.58 -0.83 17.53
CA GLY A 178 0.62 0.61 17.72
C GLY A 178 1.44 1.26 16.62
N SER A 179 1.15 2.53 16.31
CA SER A 179 1.87 3.28 15.28
C SER A 179 3.34 3.50 15.66
N ARG A 180 4.22 3.50 14.67
CA ARG A 180 5.69 3.46 14.82
C ARG A 180 6.24 4.57 15.71
N VAL A 181 5.66 5.77 15.65
CA VAL A 181 6.21 6.98 16.28
C VAL A 181 5.44 7.34 17.54
N SER A 182 4.12 7.47 17.44
CA SER A 182 3.29 7.97 18.56
C SER A 182 2.56 6.88 19.35
N ASN A 183 2.70 5.61 18.95
CA ASN A 183 1.99 4.48 19.54
C ASN A 183 0.47 4.76 19.60
N GLN A 184 -0.10 5.30 18.53
CA GLN A 184 -1.55 5.47 18.36
C GLN A 184 -2.12 4.33 17.51
N GLN A 185 -3.41 4.38 17.19
CA GLN A 185 -4.01 3.39 16.31
C GLN A 185 -3.37 3.48 14.92
N THR A 186 -2.85 2.36 14.41
CA THR A 186 -2.10 2.30 13.16
C THR A 186 -3.02 2.53 11.96
N VAL A 187 -2.49 3.22 10.95
CA VAL A 187 -3.10 3.31 9.62
C VAL A 187 -2.11 2.69 8.65
N PHE A 188 -2.60 1.81 7.78
CA PHE A 188 -1.79 1.01 6.87
C PHE A 188 -2.58 0.69 5.61
N ALA A 189 -1.93 0.21 4.56
CA ALA A 189 -2.60 -0.38 3.41
C ALA A 189 -2.57 -1.92 3.49
N THR A 190 -3.63 -2.59 3.05
CA THR A 190 -3.74 -4.06 3.03
C THR A 190 -4.48 -4.53 1.78
N ASP A 191 -4.11 -5.71 1.29
CA ASP A 191 -4.80 -6.47 0.24
C ASP A 191 -6.19 -7.02 0.67
N LYS A 192 -6.51 -6.97 1.97
CA LYS A 192 -7.74 -7.53 2.53
C LYS A 192 -8.91 -6.55 2.45
N ARG A 193 -9.85 -6.82 1.54
CA ARG A 193 -11.14 -6.12 1.46
C ARG A 193 -12.06 -6.49 2.62
N SER A 194 -11.89 -5.84 3.77
CA SER A 194 -12.62 -6.10 5.03
C SER A 194 -13.16 -4.82 5.66
N MET A 195 -14.03 -4.92 6.66
CA MET A 195 -14.55 -3.73 7.39
C MET A 195 -13.46 -2.95 8.15
N ALA A 196 -12.24 -3.48 8.29
CA ALA A 196 -11.08 -2.73 8.77
C ALA A 196 -10.57 -1.70 7.74
N ALA A 197 -10.95 -1.85 6.46
CA ALA A 197 -10.65 -0.91 5.40
C ALA A 197 -11.79 0.10 5.14
N ALA A 198 -12.91 -0.01 5.86
CA ALA A 198 -14.06 0.85 5.63
C ALA A 198 -13.91 2.19 6.37
N TRP A 199 -14.11 3.28 5.63
CA TRP A 199 -14.07 4.65 6.14
C TRP A 199 -15.40 5.36 5.90
N THR A 200 -15.64 6.44 6.63
CA THR A 200 -16.77 7.35 6.41
C THR A 200 -16.24 8.78 6.37
N PHE A 201 -16.75 9.58 5.44
CA PHE A 201 -16.52 11.02 5.44
C PHE A 201 -17.57 11.69 6.32
N GLU A 202 -17.14 12.59 7.18
CA GLU A 202 -17.99 13.30 8.13
C GLU A 202 -17.73 14.80 8.04
N LYS A 203 -18.78 15.61 8.25
CA LYS A 203 -18.59 17.06 8.37
C LYS A 203 -17.83 17.40 9.66
N ILE A 204 -17.08 18.49 9.63
CA ILE A 204 -16.48 19.03 10.85
C ILE A 204 -17.58 19.47 11.82
N SER A 205 -17.46 19.05 13.07
CA SER A 205 -18.34 19.52 14.14
C SER A 205 -17.96 20.96 14.49
N ALA A 206 -18.88 21.91 14.31
CA ALA A 206 -18.63 23.32 14.63
C ALA A 206 -18.96 23.69 16.09
N ASN A 207 -19.91 22.98 16.72
CA ASN A 207 -20.35 23.25 18.09
C ASN A 207 -20.92 21.98 18.76
N THR A 208 -21.77 21.26 18.05
CA THR A 208 -22.35 19.98 18.48
C THR A 208 -22.33 18.99 17.31
N GLY A 209 -22.50 17.71 17.61
CA GLY A 209 -22.64 16.65 16.61
C GLY A 209 -23.91 16.73 15.77
N VAL A 210 -24.80 17.70 16.03
CA VAL A 210 -26.03 17.91 15.25
C VAL A 210 -25.73 18.12 13.77
N VAL A 211 -24.66 18.85 13.45
CA VAL A 211 -24.28 19.12 12.05
C VAL A 211 -24.04 17.83 11.29
N ARG A 212 -23.34 16.85 11.90
CA ARG A 212 -23.10 15.54 11.28
C ARG A 212 -24.40 14.77 11.08
N GLN A 213 -25.26 14.79 12.10
CA GLN A 213 -26.53 14.07 12.05
C GLN A 213 -27.47 14.62 10.97
N LEU A 214 -27.49 15.95 10.78
CA LEU A 214 -28.31 16.59 9.76
C LEU A 214 -27.71 16.51 8.35
N SER A 215 -26.40 16.31 8.24
CA SER A 215 -25.73 16.17 6.93
C SER A 215 -25.82 14.78 6.33
N GLY A 216 -26.45 13.81 7.01
CA GLY A 216 -26.68 12.49 6.43
C GLY A 216 -27.46 12.60 5.13
N GLY A 217 -26.88 12.12 4.03
CA GLY A 217 -27.46 12.23 2.69
C GLY A 217 -27.06 13.49 1.91
N GLU A 218 -26.19 14.35 2.44
CA GLU A 218 -25.52 15.38 1.63
C GLU A 218 -24.26 14.79 0.97
N ALA A 219 -24.04 15.11 -0.31
CA ALA A 219 -22.87 14.65 -1.04
C ALA A 219 -21.57 15.26 -0.47
N VAL A 220 -20.50 14.47 -0.44
CA VAL A 220 -19.19 14.89 0.07
C VAL A 220 -18.56 15.85 -0.94
N PRO A 221 -18.14 17.06 -0.51
CA PRO A 221 -17.61 18.05 -1.44
C PRO A 221 -16.13 17.78 -1.74
N CYS A 222 -15.75 18.10 -2.97
CA CYS A 222 -14.39 18.05 -3.49
C CYS A 222 -13.86 19.47 -3.69
N GLY A 223 -12.59 19.72 -3.38
CA GLY A 223 -11.89 20.99 -3.61
C GLY A 223 -10.70 20.85 -4.56
N THR A 224 -10.05 21.97 -4.83
CA THR A 224 -8.78 22.06 -5.56
C THR A 224 -7.68 22.39 -4.56
N GLY A 225 -6.77 21.44 -4.34
CA GLY A 225 -5.68 21.57 -3.38
C GLY A 225 -6.12 21.70 -1.92
N LEU A 226 -5.22 22.25 -1.10
CA LEU A 226 -5.35 22.23 0.36
C LEU A 226 -6.34 23.26 0.92
N ASN A 227 -6.80 24.22 0.11
CA ASN A 227 -7.75 25.26 0.53
C ASN A 227 -9.22 24.85 0.33
N GLY A 228 -9.46 23.58 -0.03
CA GLY A 228 -10.79 23.03 -0.26
C GLY A 228 -11.67 22.93 1.00
N PRO A 229 -12.93 22.49 0.82
CA PRO A 229 -13.81 22.19 1.93
C PRO A 229 -13.21 21.06 2.77
N THR A 230 -13.27 21.23 4.08
CA THR A 230 -12.63 20.33 5.04
C THR A 230 -13.64 19.33 5.61
N VAL A 231 -13.17 18.10 5.76
CA VAL A 231 -13.92 16.94 6.24
C VAL A 231 -13.12 16.20 7.32
N VAL A 232 -13.80 15.33 8.05
CA VAL A 232 -13.19 14.37 8.96
C VAL A 232 -13.35 12.99 8.35
N VAL A 233 -12.23 12.32 8.10
CA VAL A 233 -12.24 10.94 7.60
C VAL A 233 -12.19 10.02 8.82
N GLN A 234 -13.23 9.22 9.04
CA GLN A 234 -13.38 8.41 10.24
C GLN A 234 -13.35 6.92 9.90
N HIS A 235 -12.55 6.15 10.63
CA HIS A 235 -12.55 4.71 10.47
C HIS A 235 -13.90 4.15 10.95
N LYS A 236 -14.61 3.43 10.08
CA LYS A 236 -16.00 3.02 10.30
C LYS A 236 -16.15 2.17 11.56
N THR A 237 -15.22 1.23 11.76
CA THR A 237 -15.29 0.24 12.83
C THR A 237 -14.94 0.81 14.20
N THR A 238 -13.83 1.56 14.31
CA THR A 238 -13.37 2.10 15.60
C THR A 238 -13.92 3.49 15.91
N ARG A 239 -14.57 4.14 14.95
CA ARG A 239 -15.09 5.51 15.08
C ARG A 239 -14.00 6.51 15.49
N THR A 240 -12.76 6.28 15.09
CA THR A 240 -11.62 7.18 15.30
C THR A 240 -11.26 7.87 13.99
N ALA A 241 -11.03 9.18 14.05
CA ALA A 241 -10.68 10.00 12.92
C ALA A 241 -9.21 9.79 12.50
N LEU A 242 -8.98 9.83 11.19
CA LEU A 242 -7.67 9.91 10.57
C LEU A 242 -6.98 11.20 11.03
N ALA A 243 -5.69 11.12 11.35
CA ALA A 243 -4.94 12.22 11.91
C ALA A 243 -3.49 12.25 11.45
N ALA A 244 -2.95 13.46 11.28
CA ALA A 244 -1.53 13.70 11.08
C ALA A 244 -1.06 14.88 11.95
N SER A 245 0.18 14.84 12.43
CA SER A 245 0.70 15.90 13.31
C SER A 245 2.18 16.16 13.06
N VAL A 246 2.58 17.44 13.02
CA VAL A 246 3.98 17.89 12.95
C VAL A 246 4.86 17.46 14.12
N LYS A 247 4.27 16.84 15.15
CA LYS A 247 5.00 16.26 16.29
C LYS A 247 5.54 14.87 15.99
N ASN A 248 4.92 14.16 15.06
CA ASN A 248 5.17 12.75 14.79
C ASN A 248 5.78 12.63 13.39
N TRP A 249 7.10 12.74 13.30
CA TRP A 249 7.83 12.55 12.04
C TRP A 249 8.26 11.10 11.91
N ASP A 250 8.09 10.54 10.72
CA ASP A 250 8.61 9.25 10.31
C ASP A 250 9.63 9.44 9.17
N SER A 251 10.58 8.52 9.07
CA SER A 251 11.59 8.51 8.01
C SER A 251 11.29 7.37 7.06
N THR A 252 11.01 7.71 5.80
CA THR A 252 10.68 6.77 4.74
C THR A 252 11.67 6.91 3.58
N ASP A 253 11.59 6.01 2.60
CA ASP A 253 12.38 6.09 1.36
C ASP A 253 12.11 7.37 0.55
N PHE A 254 10.97 8.01 0.77
CA PHE A 254 10.58 9.26 0.12
C PHE A 254 11.06 10.51 0.87
N GLY A 255 11.62 10.33 2.07
CA GLY A 255 12.19 11.37 2.90
C GLY A 255 11.53 11.44 4.28
N ARG A 256 11.52 12.64 4.85
CA ARG A 256 10.97 12.87 6.18
C ARG A 256 9.50 13.27 6.06
N GLU A 257 8.62 12.40 6.52
CA GLU A 257 7.16 12.51 6.36
C GLU A 257 6.47 12.51 7.72
N LEU A 258 5.17 12.83 7.74
CA LEU A 258 4.41 12.78 8.98
C LEU A 258 3.78 11.39 9.15
N GLU A 259 3.82 10.89 10.38
CA GLU A 259 3.09 9.69 10.77
C GLU A 259 1.58 9.95 10.63
N VAL A 260 0.87 9.02 9.99
CA VAL A 260 -0.59 9.03 9.92
C VAL A 260 -1.16 7.97 10.85
N THR A 261 -2.16 8.37 11.61
CA THR A 261 -2.74 7.55 12.69
C THR A 261 -4.24 7.73 12.76
N CYS A 262 -4.91 6.85 13.50
CA CYS A 262 -6.30 7.05 13.90
C CYS A 262 -6.35 7.58 15.34
N HIS A 263 -6.66 8.87 15.51
CA HIS A 263 -6.78 9.48 16.83
C HIS A 263 -7.69 10.71 16.83
N ASN A 264 -8.65 10.74 17.75
CA ASN A 264 -9.54 11.89 17.92
C ASN A 264 -8.83 12.99 18.73
N HIS A 265 -8.24 13.98 18.04
CA HIS A 265 -7.63 15.15 18.66
C HIS A 265 -8.73 16.13 19.09
N LEU A 266 -9.23 15.95 20.32
CA LEU A 266 -10.35 16.73 20.85
C LEU A 266 -9.90 17.96 21.67
N GLY A 267 -10.82 18.90 21.85
CA GLY A 267 -10.72 19.93 22.89
C GLY A 267 -10.54 19.32 24.29
N GLN A 268 -9.69 19.94 25.11
CA GLN A 268 -9.49 19.54 26.53
C GLN A 268 -10.58 20.09 27.46
N ASN A 269 -11.47 20.94 26.92
CA ASN A 269 -12.54 21.56 27.68
C ASN A 269 -13.51 20.49 28.19
N LYS A 270 -13.87 20.61 29.47
CA LYS A 270 -14.93 19.77 30.06
C LYS A 270 -16.28 20.22 29.50
N VAL A 271 -17.11 19.24 29.15
CA VAL A 271 -18.48 19.45 28.68
C VAL A 271 -19.42 18.81 29.69
N ASN A 272 -20.49 19.51 30.08
CA ASN A 272 -21.50 19.02 31.03
C ASN A 272 -22.50 18.08 30.34
N ALA A 273 -21.97 16.99 29.78
CA ALA A 273 -22.69 16.01 28.98
C ALA A 273 -23.97 15.50 29.65
N LEU A 274 -23.82 14.96 30.86
CA LEU A 274 -24.91 14.34 31.61
C LEU A 274 -26.03 15.35 31.97
N VAL A 275 -25.65 16.57 32.33
CA VAL A 275 -26.62 17.63 32.67
C VAL A 275 -27.38 18.07 31.42
N SER A 276 -26.68 18.18 30.29
CA SER A 276 -27.29 18.56 29.01
C SER A 276 -28.26 17.50 28.48
N GLU A 277 -27.91 16.22 28.63
CA GLU A 277 -28.78 15.09 28.28
C GLU A 277 -29.99 14.98 29.21
N MET A 278 -29.79 15.09 30.54
CA MET A 278 -30.89 15.09 31.51
C MET A 278 -31.86 16.27 31.28
N ALA A 279 -31.36 17.42 30.84
CA ALA A 279 -32.17 18.58 30.49
C ALA A 279 -32.82 18.48 29.09
N GLY A 280 -32.59 17.40 28.34
CA GLY A 280 -33.13 17.20 26.98
C GLY A 280 -32.55 18.16 25.93
N LYS A 281 -31.42 18.82 26.21
CA LYS A 281 -30.79 19.77 25.29
C LYS A 281 -29.91 19.09 24.24
N THR A 282 -29.32 17.96 24.59
CA THR A 282 -28.48 17.15 23.72
C THR A 282 -28.80 15.67 23.90
N THR A 283 -28.43 14.86 22.93
CA THR A 283 -28.44 13.40 22.97
C THR A 283 -27.00 12.87 22.97
N GLY A 284 -26.79 11.61 23.33
CA GLY A 284 -25.45 11.00 23.29
C GLY A 284 -24.78 11.07 21.91
N GLN A 285 -25.55 11.16 20.81
CA GLN A 285 -25.03 11.29 19.45
C GLN A 285 -24.67 12.73 19.06
N THR A 286 -25.30 13.72 19.67
CA THR A 286 -25.10 15.15 19.36
C THR A 286 -24.13 15.82 20.33
N ASN A 287 -23.87 15.18 21.46
CA ASN A 287 -22.97 15.62 22.51
C ASN A 287 -21.53 15.21 22.20
N VAL A 288 -20.97 15.81 21.14
CA VAL A 288 -19.64 15.50 20.61
C VAL A 288 -18.66 16.60 20.98
N ARG A 289 -17.45 16.25 21.36
CA ARG A 289 -16.37 17.23 21.53
C ARG A 289 -15.80 17.60 20.16
N LEU A 290 -15.45 18.87 19.99
CA LEU A 290 -14.91 19.35 18.73
C LEU A 290 -13.52 18.76 18.46
N GLU A 291 -13.36 18.18 17.28
CA GLU A 291 -12.06 17.82 16.73
C GLU A 291 -11.23 19.06 16.43
N LYS A 292 -9.92 18.87 16.38
CA LYS A 292 -8.94 19.91 16.08
C LYS A 292 -8.35 19.71 14.69
N SER A 293 -7.56 20.69 14.27
CA SER A 293 -6.89 20.72 12.98
C SER A 293 -6.11 19.46 12.57
N PRO A 294 -5.52 18.63 13.48
CA PRO A 294 -4.89 17.37 13.07
C PRO A 294 -5.85 16.33 12.46
N ASN A 295 -7.17 16.48 12.65
CA ASN A 295 -8.18 15.57 12.11
C ASN A 295 -8.86 16.09 10.85
N PHE A 296 -8.51 17.28 10.37
CA PHE A 296 -9.16 17.89 9.24
C PHE A 296 -8.41 17.52 7.97
N TRP A 297 -9.15 17.05 6.97
CA TRP A 297 -8.63 16.68 5.66
C TRP A 297 -9.43 17.41 4.58
N CYS A 298 -8.82 17.63 3.42
CA CYS A 298 -9.47 18.14 2.22
C CYS A 298 -9.49 17.03 1.18
N VAL A 299 -10.65 16.80 0.57
CA VAL A 299 -10.72 15.95 -0.62
C VAL A 299 -10.28 16.79 -1.81
N ILE A 300 -9.21 16.35 -2.47
CA ILE A 300 -8.60 17.04 -3.61
C ILE A 300 -8.96 16.27 -4.86
N GLY A 301 -9.58 16.97 -5.81
CA GLY A 301 -9.84 16.53 -7.17
C GLY A 301 -9.31 17.56 -8.15
N ASP A 302 -9.59 17.36 -9.44
CA ASP A 302 -9.01 18.21 -10.48
C ASP A 302 -9.70 19.57 -10.62
N VAL A 303 -8.99 20.53 -11.23
CA VAL A 303 -9.55 21.83 -11.60
C VAL A 303 -10.39 21.66 -12.87
N GLU A 304 -11.58 22.26 -12.92
CA GLU A 304 -12.44 22.23 -14.10
C GLU A 304 -11.72 22.81 -15.32
N GLY A 305 -11.63 22.04 -16.41
CA GLY A 305 -10.95 22.43 -17.65
C GLY A 305 -9.44 22.29 -17.65
N ALA A 306 -8.83 21.69 -16.61
CA ALA A 306 -7.42 21.33 -16.62
C ALA A 306 -7.14 20.21 -17.64
N GLU A 307 -6.00 20.31 -18.31
CA GLU A 307 -5.48 19.24 -19.17
C GLU A 307 -5.06 18.08 -18.26
N GLN A 308 -5.86 17.01 -18.26
CA GLN A 308 -5.57 15.83 -17.46
C GLN A 308 -4.41 15.05 -18.08
N PRO A 309 -3.52 14.47 -17.25
CA PRO A 309 -2.57 13.50 -17.77
C PRO A 309 -3.34 12.33 -18.40
N PRO A 310 -2.80 11.70 -19.45
CA PRO A 310 -3.45 10.56 -20.08
C PRO A 310 -3.67 9.47 -19.04
N GLN A 311 -4.87 8.89 -19.03
CA GLN A 311 -5.14 7.73 -18.20
C GLN A 311 -4.27 6.57 -18.69
N PRO A 312 -3.46 5.95 -17.82
CA PRO A 312 -2.65 4.80 -18.21
C PRO A 312 -3.58 3.65 -18.60
N GLU A 313 -3.34 3.03 -19.75
CA GLU A 313 -3.95 1.74 -20.08
C GLU A 313 -3.31 0.68 -19.18
N LEU A 314 -4.10 0.12 -18.26
CA LEU A 314 -3.64 -0.89 -17.33
C LEU A 314 -4.21 -2.26 -17.71
N PRO A 315 -3.40 -3.32 -17.63
CA PRO A 315 -3.90 -4.67 -17.83
C PRO A 315 -4.89 -5.06 -16.73
N GLY A 316 -5.68 -6.10 -17.00
CA GLY A 316 -6.61 -6.67 -16.04
C GLY A 316 -5.90 -7.19 -14.78
N MET A 317 -6.70 -7.44 -13.75
CA MET A 317 -6.21 -8.07 -12.52
C MET A 317 -5.71 -9.48 -12.82
N LEU A 318 -4.64 -9.87 -12.13
CA LEU A 318 -4.06 -11.19 -12.19
C LEU A 318 -5.16 -12.23 -11.97
N ASN A 319 -5.37 -13.08 -12.97
CA ASN A 319 -6.36 -14.14 -12.92
C ASN A 319 -5.66 -15.51 -12.88
N ALA A 320 -6.39 -16.50 -12.37
CA ALA A 320 -5.93 -17.89 -12.31
C ALA A 320 -5.54 -18.42 -13.69
N ASP A 321 -6.35 -18.12 -14.72
CA ASP A 321 -6.14 -18.65 -16.06
C ASP A 321 -4.83 -18.16 -16.71
N GLN A 322 -4.48 -16.87 -16.55
CA GLN A 322 -3.18 -16.34 -17.00
C GLN A 322 -2.04 -16.97 -16.22
N MET A 323 -2.21 -17.17 -14.91
CA MET A 323 -1.18 -17.83 -14.10
C MET A 323 -0.94 -19.28 -14.51
N VAL A 324 -2.00 -20.02 -14.85
CA VAL A 324 -1.88 -21.38 -15.40
C VAL A 324 -1.19 -21.36 -16.76
N ALA A 325 -1.54 -20.42 -17.65
CA ALA A 325 -0.86 -20.27 -18.94
C ALA A 325 0.65 -19.95 -18.79
N LEU A 326 1.00 -19.03 -17.88
CA LEU A 326 2.39 -18.71 -17.55
C LEU A 326 3.14 -19.90 -16.94
N LEU A 327 2.46 -20.70 -16.11
CA LEU A 327 3.02 -21.94 -15.57
C LEU A 327 3.33 -22.92 -16.71
N GLN A 328 2.38 -23.14 -17.64
CA GLN A 328 2.56 -24.01 -18.81
C GLN A 328 3.75 -23.55 -19.66
N GLU A 329 3.89 -22.25 -19.90
CA GLU A 329 5.03 -21.68 -20.64
C GLU A 329 6.36 -21.98 -19.94
N ARG A 330 6.43 -21.79 -18.61
CA ARG A 330 7.65 -22.10 -17.84
C ARG A 330 7.96 -23.59 -17.81
N VAL A 331 6.95 -24.45 -17.69
CA VAL A 331 7.10 -25.90 -17.76
C VAL A 331 7.68 -26.32 -19.12
N ALA A 332 7.24 -25.69 -20.21
CA ALA A 332 7.79 -25.94 -21.54
C ALA A 332 9.22 -25.39 -21.72
N ALA A 333 9.56 -24.29 -21.05
CA ALA A 333 10.87 -23.66 -21.15
C ALA A 333 11.97 -24.38 -20.34
N ILE A 334 11.63 -25.02 -19.22
CA ILE A 334 12.59 -25.67 -18.32
C ILE A 334 12.70 -27.16 -18.64
N GLU A 335 13.88 -27.59 -19.07
CA GLU A 335 14.16 -28.99 -19.39
C GLU A 335 13.94 -29.89 -18.17
N GLY A 336 13.11 -30.92 -18.33
CA GLY A 336 12.79 -31.89 -17.26
C GLY A 336 11.81 -31.38 -16.19
N ALA A 337 11.27 -30.16 -16.30
CA ALA A 337 10.31 -29.64 -15.32
C ALA A 337 9.03 -30.48 -15.26
N GLY A 338 8.50 -30.91 -16.41
CA GLY A 338 7.33 -31.79 -16.47
C GLY A 338 7.56 -33.15 -15.80
N GLU A 339 8.73 -33.77 -15.99
CA GLU A 339 9.08 -35.04 -15.35
C GLU A 339 9.17 -34.92 -13.83
N ARG A 340 9.73 -33.79 -13.33
CA ARG A 340 9.80 -33.51 -11.89
C ARG A 340 8.42 -33.27 -11.28
N LEU A 341 7.53 -32.56 -11.99
CA LEU A 341 6.14 -32.39 -11.58
C LEU A 341 5.39 -33.72 -11.51
N VAL A 342 5.59 -34.62 -12.48
CA VAL A 342 4.99 -35.96 -12.45
C VAL A 342 5.55 -36.79 -11.28
N ALA A 343 6.87 -36.74 -11.05
CA ALA A 343 7.51 -37.43 -9.93
C ALA A 343 6.94 -37.00 -8.56
N LEU A 344 6.55 -35.74 -8.43
CA LEU A 344 5.87 -35.23 -7.23
C LEU A 344 4.54 -35.96 -6.96
N ALA A 345 3.72 -36.17 -8.00
CA ALA A 345 2.48 -36.93 -7.85
C ALA A 345 2.68 -38.43 -7.68
N GLU A 346 3.73 -39.01 -8.29
CA GLU A 346 4.08 -40.41 -8.09
C GLU A 346 4.53 -40.70 -6.65
N ALA A 347 5.12 -39.72 -5.96
CA ALA A 347 5.49 -39.82 -4.55
C ALA A 347 4.27 -39.81 -3.60
N ALA A 348 3.14 -39.22 -4.03
CA ALA A 348 1.90 -39.12 -3.24
C ALA A 348 0.63 -39.34 -4.09
N PRO A 349 0.43 -40.56 -4.66
CA PRO A 349 -0.59 -40.79 -5.67
C PRO A 349 -2.01 -40.69 -5.09
N GLY A 350 -2.81 -39.77 -5.64
CA GLY A 350 -4.20 -39.54 -5.23
C GLY A 350 -4.36 -38.82 -3.89
N SER A 351 -3.28 -38.27 -3.33
CA SER A 351 -3.34 -37.42 -2.14
C SER A 351 -3.59 -35.97 -2.54
N ASN A 352 -4.37 -35.26 -1.73
CA ASN A 352 -4.26 -33.81 -1.73
C ASN A 352 -2.92 -33.45 -1.06
N ILE A 353 -2.22 -32.46 -1.60
CA ILE A 353 -0.94 -31.97 -1.07
C ILE A 353 -1.20 -30.59 -0.43
N ASP A 354 -0.51 -30.28 0.66
CA ASP A 354 -0.60 -28.94 1.27
C ASP A 354 -0.16 -27.87 0.26
N ARG A 355 -0.90 -26.76 0.20
CA ARG A 355 -0.55 -25.63 -0.67
C ARG A 355 0.88 -25.11 -0.44
N GLU A 356 1.39 -25.18 0.80
CA GLU A 356 2.75 -24.72 1.12
C GLU A 356 3.80 -25.66 0.52
N ASP A 357 3.55 -26.97 0.53
CA ASP A 357 4.42 -27.97 -0.07
C ASP A 357 4.47 -27.81 -1.60
N VAL A 358 3.31 -27.61 -2.24
CA VAL A 358 3.27 -27.35 -3.70
C VAL A 358 4.03 -26.06 -4.05
N ALA A 359 3.87 -24.99 -3.27
CA ALA A 359 4.60 -23.75 -3.48
C ALA A 359 6.13 -23.94 -3.37
N TYR A 360 6.58 -24.74 -2.40
CA TYR A 360 7.99 -25.05 -2.21
C TYR A 360 8.56 -25.84 -3.39
N GLU A 361 7.87 -26.89 -3.83
CA GLU A 361 8.30 -27.74 -4.95
C GLU A 361 8.36 -26.97 -6.27
N LEU A 362 7.39 -26.08 -6.53
CA LEU A 362 7.45 -25.19 -7.69
C LEU A 362 8.70 -24.30 -7.64
N ALA A 363 9.06 -23.76 -6.47
CA ALA A 363 10.26 -22.97 -6.32
C ALA A 363 11.54 -23.80 -6.54
N ASP A 364 11.59 -25.04 -6.04
CA ASP A 364 12.76 -25.94 -6.21
C ASP A 364 12.97 -26.37 -7.67
N ILE A 365 11.88 -26.61 -8.41
CA ILE A 365 11.92 -26.93 -9.84
C ILE A 365 12.30 -25.69 -10.69
N GLY A 366 12.19 -24.48 -10.14
CA GLY A 366 12.41 -23.21 -10.85
C GLY A 366 11.17 -22.68 -11.55
N LEU A 367 9.99 -23.24 -11.25
CA LEU A 367 8.68 -22.80 -11.75
C LEU A 367 8.02 -21.75 -10.85
N GLY A 368 8.55 -21.53 -9.64
CA GLY A 368 7.98 -20.65 -8.63
C GLY A 368 7.79 -19.20 -9.10
N PHE A 369 6.67 -18.60 -8.70
CA PHE A 369 6.41 -17.17 -8.85
C PHE A 369 6.67 -16.44 -7.54
N ASP A 370 6.48 -15.13 -7.54
CA ASP A 370 6.47 -14.38 -6.29
C ASP A 370 5.26 -14.79 -5.41
N PRO A 371 5.27 -14.49 -4.10
CA PRO A 371 4.25 -14.98 -3.18
C PRO A 371 2.81 -14.65 -3.56
N ASP A 372 2.54 -13.47 -4.12
CA ASP A 372 1.17 -13.05 -4.48
C ASP A 372 0.66 -13.81 -5.72
N ALA A 373 1.54 -13.99 -6.70
CA ALA A 373 1.25 -14.71 -7.92
C ALA A 373 1.11 -16.22 -7.66
N THR A 374 2.00 -16.81 -6.85
CA THR A 374 1.87 -18.20 -6.40
C THR A 374 0.58 -18.40 -5.63
N LYS A 375 0.21 -17.48 -4.72
CA LYS A 375 -1.07 -17.55 -4.01
C LYS A 375 -2.25 -17.53 -4.99
N THR A 376 -2.26 -16.61 -5.95
CA THR A 376 -3.33 -16.50 -6.95
C THR A 376 -3.47 -17.75 -7.81
N LEU A 377 -2.34 -18.38 -8.19
CA LEU A 377 -2.32 -19.65 -8.90
C LEU A 377 -2.93 -20.77 -8.04
N LEU A 378 -2.47 -20.93 -6.80
CA LEU A 378 -2.87 -22.05 -5.94
C LEU A 378 -4.31 -21.91 -5.45
N ASP A 379 -4.79 -20.68 -5.21
CA ASP A 379 -6.18 -20.41 -4.83
C ASP A 379 -7.19 -20.86 -5.92
N ALA A 380 -6.75 -21.07 -7.17
CA ALA A 380 -7.58 -21.63 -8.24
C ALA A 380 -7.83 -23.14 -8.10
N PHE A 381 -6.96 -23.84 -7.38
CA PHE A 381 -7.00 -25.29 -7.20
C PHE A 381 -7.34 -25.72 -5.77
N ASP A 382 -7.29 -24.78 -4.80
CA ASP A 382 -7.66 -24.98 -3.40
C ASP A 382 -9.20 -24.92 -3.26
N GLU A 383 -9.81 -25.98 -2.74
CA GLU A 383 -11.26 -26.04 -2.47
C GLU A 383 -11.65 -25.34 -1.15
N GLY A 384 -10.70 -24.64 -0.50
CA GLY A 384 -10.89 -23.89 0.73
C GLY A 384 -10.49 -24.65 2.00
N ASP A 385 -9.88 -25.83 1.85
CA ASP A 385 -9.33 -26.63 2.95
C ASP A 385 -7.81 -26.51 3.09
N GLY A 386 -7.15 -25.72 2.22
CA GLY A 386 -5.70 -25.53 2.18
C GLY A 386 -4.97 -26.65 1.45
N MET A 387 -5.69 -27.56 0.82
CA MET A 387 -5.14 -28.74 0.16
C MET A 387 -5.42 -28.68 -1.34
N ILE A 388 -4.44 -29.09 -2.14
CA ILE A 388 -4.49 -29.05 -3.59
C ILE A 388 -4.62 -30.48 -4.14
N PRO A 389 -5.67 -30.78 -4.92
CA PRO A 389 -5.78 -32.05 -5.63
C PRO A 389 -4.69 -32.14 -6.72
N ILE A 390 -3.61 -32.87 -6.43
CA ILE A 390 -2.38 -32.85 -7.24
C ILE A 390 -2.63 -33.26 -8.70
N ASN A 391 -3.52 -34.22 -8.94
CA ASN A 391 -3.84 -34.68 -10.30
C ASN A 391 -4.49 -33.56 -11.13
N HIS A 392 -5.42 -32.79 -10.54
CA HIS A 392 -6.09 -31.69 -11.23
C HIS A 392 -5.10 -30.54 -11.52
N PHE A 393 -4.20 -30.26 -10.57
CA PHE A 393 -3.12 -29.29 -10.77
C PHE A 393 -2.17 -29.72 -11.90
N LEU A 394 -1.75 -30.99 -11.93
CA LEU A 394 -0.87 -31.51 -12.97
C LEU A 394 -1.52 -31.51 -14.35
N ASP A 395 -2.79 -31.92 -14.44
CA ASP A 395 -3.53 -31.89 -15.70
C ASP A 395 -3.55 -30.46 -16.27
N ALA A 396 -3.74 -29.45 -15.42
CA ALA A 396 -3.68 -28.04 -15.83
C ALA A 396 -2.24 -27.58 -16.17
N ALA A 397 -1.24 -27.95 -15.38
CA ALA A 397 0.15 -27.52 -15.58
C ALA A 397 0.82 -28.16 -16.81
N LEU A 398 0.42 -29.39 -17.17
CA LEU A 398 0.99 -30.16 -18.29
C LEU A 398 0.13 -30.09 -19.55
N ALA A 399 -1.07 -29.51 -19.48
CA ALA A 399 -1.87 -29.25 -20.68
C ALA A 399 -1.05 -28.37 -21.63
N GLN A 400 -0.81 -28.86 -22.85
CA GLN A 400 -0.14 -28.06 -23.87
C GLN A 400 -1.03 -26.86 -24.23
N VAL A 401 -0.41 -25.69 -24.35
CA VAL A 401 -1.05 -24.51 -24.97
C VAL A 401 -1.39 -24.91 -26.41
N ALA A 402 -2.66 -25.25 -26.66
CA ALA A 402 -3.16 -25.37 -28.02
C ALA A 402 -3.18 -23.96 -28.61
N GLU A 403 -2.32 -23.72 -29.62
CA GLU A 403 -2.23 -22.45 -30.37
C GLU A 403 -3.59 -21.86 -30.78
#